data_AF-A0A7C2VIK3-F1
#
_entry.id   AF-A0A7C2VIK3-F1
#
_cell.length_a   1.000
_cell.length_b   1.000
_cell.length_c   1.000
_cell.angle_alpha   90.00
_cell.angle_beta   90.00
_cell.angle_gamma   90.00
#
_symmetry.space_group_name_H-M   'P 1'
#
loop_
_entity.id
_entity.type
_entity.pdbx_description
1 polymer ?
#
loop_
_entity_poly.entity_id
_entity_poly.type
_entity_poly.pdbx_seq_one_letter_code
_entity_poly.pdbx_strand_id
1 'polypeptide(L)'
;MAATDLPFLSLTDLRRLYQQRALSPVEVTRACLEQIERLNPTLNALLTVTAEMALASARAAEERWGRGEPVPPLLGVPMTLKDLIDTAGVRTTYGSALTERHVPTTDATVVHRLKSAGAVLLGKAALHEWAFGVTNDNPHFGPTRNPWDPTRIPGGSSGGSAAALAAGMGAGSVGTDTGGSIRIPAALCGVVGLKPTFGRISRAGVYPL
;
A
#
# COMPACT_ATOMS: atom_id res chain seq x y z
N MET A 1 -20.52 -7.16 -10.26
CA MET A 1 -19.78 -6.00 -9.68
C MET A 1 -18.99 -5.37 -10.81
N ALA A 2 -18.97 -4.04 -10.93
CA ALA A 2 -18.11 -3.41 -11.93
C ALA A 2 -16.64 -3.60 -11.52
N ALA A 3 -15.72 -3.66 -12.49
CA ALA A 3 -14.29 -3.76 -12.20
C ALA A 3 -13.80 -2.62 -11.28
N THR A 4 -14.43 -1.44 -11.38
CA THR A 4 -14.16 -0.27 -10.54
C THR A 4 -14.52 -0.45 -9.07
N ASP A 5 -15.41 -1.38 -8.72
CA ASP A 5 -15.87 -1.61 -7.36
C ASP A 5 -15.02 -2.64 -6.61
N LEU A 6 -14.34 -3.51 -7.35
CA LEU A 6 -13.53 -4.60 -6.80
C LEU A 6 -12.45 -4.11 -5.80
N PRO A 7 -11.74 -3.00 -6.05
CA PRO A 7 -10.72 -2.51 -5.12
C PRO A 7 -11.26 -2.04 -3.77
N PHE A 8 -12.57 -1.78 -3.66
CA PHE A 8 -13.23 -1.29 -2.44
C PHE A 8 -13.86 -2.40 -1.59
N LEU A 9 -13.78 -3.65 -2.03
CA LEU A 9 -14.24 -4.78 -1.24
C LEU A 9 -13.45 -4.89 0.07
N SER A 10 -14.15 -5.22 1.16
CA SER A 10 -13.50 -5.44 2.45
C SER A 10 -12.54 -6.64 2.37
N LEU A 11 -11.50 -6.64 3.21
CA LEU A 11 -10.56 -7.77 3.25
C LEU A 11 -11.26 -9.11 3.56
N THR A 12 -12.31 -9.06 4.37
CA THR A 12 -13.17 -10.22 4.68
C THR A 12 -13.99 -10.69 3.49
N ASP A 13 -14.51 -9.76 2.67
CA ASP A 13 -15.23 -10.12 1.45
C ASP A 13 -14.31 -10.69 0.39
N LEU A 14 -13.13 -10.08 0.18
CA LEU A 14 -12.12 -10.62 -0.72
C LEU A 14 -11.77 -12.05 -0.35
N ARG A 15 -11.46 -12.30 0.93
CA ARG A 15 -11.16 -13.66 1.41
C ARG A 15 -12.30 -14.63 1.13
N ARG A 16 -13.54 -14.25 1.44
CA ARG A 16 -14.74 -15.10 1.23
C ARG A 16 -14.94 -15.41 -0.25
N LEU A 17 -14.84 -14.40 -1.12
CA LEU A 17 -15.05 -14.54 -2.56
C LEU A 17 -13.93 -15.36 -3.22
N TYR A 18 -12.68 -15.18 -2.80
CA TYR A 18 -11.55 -16.01 -3.25
C TYR A 18 -11.72 -17.47 -2.84
N GLN A 19 -12.14 -17.72 -1.59
CA GLN A 19 -12.43 -19.07 -1.10
C GLN A 19 -13.54 -19.75 -1.89
N GLN A 20 -14.57 -19.00 -2.29
CA GLN A 20 -15.68 -19.47 -3.11
C GLN A 20 -15.32 -19.58 -4.60
N ARG A 21 -14.12 -19.13 -5.00
CA ARG A 21 -13.70 -18.96 -6.41
C ARG A 21 -14.68 -18.12 -7.23
N ALA A 22 -15.39 -17.22 -6.56
CA ALA A 22 -16.31 -16.26 -7.18
C ALA A 22 -15.58 -14.99 -7.66
N LEU A 23 -14.31 -14.83 -7.26
CA LEU A 23 -13.43 -13.75 -7.65
C LEU A 23 -11.98 -14.26 -7.60
N SER A 24 -11.12 -13.78 -8.50
CA SER A 24 -9.70 -14.11 -8.52
C SER A 24 -8.84 -13.01 -7.88
N PRO A 25 -7.79 -13.37 -7.12
CA PRO A 25 -6.73 -12.42 -6.73
C PRO A 25 -6.12 -11.65 -7.91
N VAL A 26 -6.04 -12.27 -9.09
CA VAL A 26 -5.50 -11.65 -10.30
C VAL A 26 -6.44 -10.56 -10.81
N GLU A 27 -7.75 -10.81 -10.80
CA GLU A 27 -8.76 -9.82 -11.21
C GLU A 27 -8.73 -8.57 -10.33
N VAL A 28 -8.68 -8.76 -9.00
CA VAL A 28 -8.65 -7.62 -8.05
C VAL A 28 -7.31 -6.89 -8.13
N THR A 29 -6.19 -7.61 -8.28
CA THR A 29 -4.87 -6.98 -8.47
C THR A 29 -4.83 -6.15 -9.74
N ARG A 30 -5.39 -6.64 -10.86
CA ARG A 30 -5.51 -5.87 -12.11
C ARG A 30 -6.37 -4.62 -11.91
N ALA A 31 -7.53 -4.76 -11.28
CA ALA A 31 -8.41 -3.63 -11.01
C ALA A 31 -7.69 -2.54 -10.17
N CYS A 32 -6.92 -2.91 -9.15
CA CYS A 32 -6.11 -1.94 -8.39
C CYS A 32 -5.02 -1.29 -9.25
N LEU A 33 -4.33 -2.04 -10.12
CA LEU A 33 -3.30 -1.51 -11.01
C LEU A 33 -3.88 -0.56 -12.06
N GLU A 34 -5.07 -0.85 -12.59
CA GLU A 34 -5.81 0.05 -13.50
C GLU A 34 -6.21 1.35 -12.79
N GLN A 35 -6.61 1.28 -11.51
CA GLN A 35 -6.84 2.49 -10.70
C GLN A 35 -5.56 3.29 -10.51
N ILE A 36 -4.43 2.62 -10.24
CA ILE A 36 -3.12 3.29 -10.13
C ILE A 36 -2.78 4.00 -11.44
N GLU A 37 -2.87 3.32 -12.58
CA GLU A 37 -2.57 3.91 -13.89
C GLU A 37 -3.45 5.14 -14.18
N ARG A 38 -4.75 5.04 -13.88
CA ARG A 38 -5.72 6.09 -14.15
C ARG A 38 -5.59 7.31 -13.24
N LEU A 39 -5.37 7.09 -11.94
CA LEU A 39 -5.49 8.14 -10.93
C LEU A 39 -4.15 8.63 -10.37
N ASN A 40 -3.08 7.81 -10.40
CA ASN A 40 -1.80 8.22 -9.82
C ASN A 40 -1.15 9.41 -10.53
N PRO A 41 -1.32 9.64 -11.86
CA PRO A 41 -0.83 10.86 -12.50
C PRO A 41 -1.39 12.16 -11.89
N THR A 42 -2.59 12.12 -11.31
CA THR A 42 -3.23 13.27 -10.65
C THR A 42 -3.01 13.26 -9.14
N LEU A 43 -3.10 12.09 -8.50
CA LEU A 43 -3.05 11.97 -7.05
C LEU A 43 -1.63 11.86 -6.50
N ASN A 44 -0.69 11.36 -7.29
CA ASN A 44 0.71 11.12 -6.90
C ASN A 44 0.82 10.39 -5.55
N ALA A 45 0.07 9.29 -5.42
CA ALA A 45 -0.03 8.50 -4.20
C ALA A 45 1.04 7.41 -4.10
N LEU A 46 1.57 6.94 -5.22
CA LEU A 46 2.59 5.87 -5.33
C LEU A 46 3.84 6.43 -6.03
N LEU A 47 5.02 6.22 -5.42
CA LEU A 47 6.33 6.57 -5.98
C LEU A 47 6.94 5.45 -6.82
N THR A 48 6.69 4.21 -6.43
CA THR A 48 7.17 3.00 -7.12
C THR A 48 5.99 2.05 -7.25
N VAL A 49 5.70 1.59 -8.47
CA VAL A 49 4.66 0.58 -8.74
C VAL A 49 5.35 -0.72 -9.13
N THR A 50 4.91 -1.85 -8.55
CA THR A 50 5.51 -3.18 -8.77
C THR A 50 4.56 -4.10 -9.53
N ALA A 51 3.99 -3.61 -10.63
CA ALA A 51 2.91 -4.27 -11.37
C ALA A 51 3.21 -5.73 -11.75
N GLU A 52 4.39 -5.99 -12.32
CA GLU A 52 4.79 -7.34 -12.72
C GLU A 52 4.93 -8.29 -11.53
N MET A 53 5.62 -7.86 -10.47
CA MET A 53 5.79 -8.62 -9.23
C MET A 53 4.44 -8.88 -8.53
N ALA A 54 3.56 -7.89 -8.53
CA ALA A 54 2.23 -7.98 -7.96
C ALA A 54 1.38 -9.00 -8.70
N LEU A 55 1.33 -8.94 -10.03
CA LEU A 55 0.59 -9.89 -10.86
C LEU A 55 1.15 -11.30 -10.76
N ALA A 56 2.47 -11.46 -10.65
CA ALA A 56 3.08 -12.77 -10.41
C ALA A 56 2.66 -13.36 -9.06
N SER A 57 2.66 -12.54 -8.01
CA SER A 57 2.22 -12.94 -6.66
C SER A 57 0.72 -13.25 -6.61
N ALA A 58 -0.12 -12.51 -7.35
CA ALA A 58 -1.54 -12.75 -7.47
C ALA A 58 -1.86 -14.08 -8.18
N ARG A 59 -1.14 -14.42 -9.26
CA ARG A 59 -1.26 -15.73 -9.93
C ARG A 59 -0.88 -16.88 -9.01
N ALA A 60 0.23 -16.74 -8.28
CA ALA A 60 0.62 -17.74 -7.29
C ALA A 60 -0.43 -17.91 -6.17
N ALA A 61 -1.09 -16.82 -5.76
CA ALA A 61 -2.18 -16.88 -4.80
C ALA A 61 -3.43 -17.58 -5.36
N GLU A 62 -3.82 -17.29 -6.60
CA GLU A 62 -4.93 -17.93 -7.30
C GLU A 62 -4.74 -19.46 -7.40
N GLU A 63 -3.55 -19.92 -7.79
CA GLU A 63 -3.23 -21.34 -7.85
C GLU A 63 -3.37 -22.03 -6.48
N ARG A 64 -2.97 -21.37 -5.39
CA ARG A 64 -3.05 -21.92 -4.04
C ARG A 64 -4.49 -22.06 -3.54
N TRP A 65 -5.38 -21.12 -3.87
CA TRP A 65 -6.83 -21.29 -3.65
C TRP A 65 -7.39 -22.50 -4.44
N GLY A 66 -6.71 -22.88 -5.53
CA GLY A 66 -6.97 -24.08 -6.33
C GLY A 66 -6.71 -25.41 -5.61
N ARG A 67 -5.71 -25.46 -4.72
CA ARG A 67 -5.08 -26.70 -4.22
C ARG A 67 -5.54 -27.17 -2.85
N GLY A 68 -6.37 -26.41 -2.14
CA GLY A 68 -6.87 -26.78 -0.80
C GLY A 68 -5.79 -26.76 0.31
N GLU A 69 -4.67 -26.07 0.07
CA GLU A 69 -3.60 -25.85 1.06
C GLU A 69 -4.08 -24.96 2.23
N PRO A 70 -3.39 -24.99 3.40
CA PRO A 70 -3.62 -23.99 4.44
C PRO A 70 -3.49 -22.58 3.88
N VAL A 71 -4.58 -21.80 3.99
CA VAL A 71 -4.67 -20.47 3.37
C VAL A 71 -4.28 -19.38 4.37
N PRO A 72 -3.16 -18.67 4.14
CA PRO A 72 -2.76 -17.52 4.93
C PRO A 72 -3.85 -16.44 4.99
N PRO A 73 -3.84 -15.58 6.01
CA PRO A 73 -4.93 -14.63 6.24
C PRO A 73 -5.11 -13.60 5.10
N LEU A 74 -4.03 -13.24 4.40
CA LEU A 74 -4.01 -12.21 3.36
C LEU A 74 -3.72 -12.78 1.96
N LEU A 75 -3.91 -14.08 1.73
CA LEU A 75 -3.56 -14.73 0.46
C LEU A 75 -4.27 -14.05 -0.73
N GLY A 76 -3.48 -13.37 -1.57
CA GLY A 76 -3.97 -12.69 -2.76
C GLY A 76 -4.53 -11.28 -2.51
N VAL A 77 -4.41 -10.73 -1.30
CA VAL A 77 -4.92 -9.40 -0.97
C VAL A 77 -3.95 -8.32 -1.50
N PRO A 78 -4.37 -7.42 -2.41
CA PRO A 78 -3.52 -6.37 -2.92
C PRO A 78 -3.37 -5.22 -1.92
N MET A 79 -2.13 -4.86 -1.59
CA MET A 79 -1.79 -3.84 -0.58
C MET A 79 -0.68 -2.90 -1.06
N THR A 80 -0.67 -1.68 -0.55
CA THR A 80 0.42 -0.72 -0.73
C THR A 80 1.26 -0.57 0.55
N LEU A 81 2.50 -0.11 0.43
CA LEU A 81 3.41 0.07 1.57
C LEU A 81 4.02 1.46 1.54
N LYS A 82 4.01 2.21 2.64
CA LYS A 82 4.71 3.51 2.71
C LYS A 82 6.17 3.35 2.31
N ASP A 83 6.68 4.31 1.55
CA ASP A 83 8.06 4.28 1.06
C ASP A 83 9.15 4.57 2.13
N LEU A 84 8.76 4.52 3.41
CA LEU A 84 9.66 4.51 4.57
C LEU A 84 10.06 3.08 5.00
N ILE A 85 9.47 2.07 4.36
CA ILE A 85 9.54 0.67 4.75
C ILE A 85 10.33 -0.11 3.70
N ASP A 86 11.42 -0.75 4.13
CA ASP A 86 12.31 -1.48 3.25
C ASP A 86 11.65 -2.74 2.69
N THR A 87 11.80 -2.90 1.38
CA THR A 87 11.33 -4.05 0.63
C THR A 87 12.46 -4.51 -0.28
N ALA A 88 12.93 -5.74 -0.08
CA ALA A 88 14.04 -6.29 -0.83
C ALA A 88 13.77 -6.23 -2.34
N GLY A 89 14.72 -5.64 -3.09
CA GLY A 89 14.65 -5.52 -4.55
C GLY A 89 13.66 -4.48 -5.07
N VAL A 90 13.00 -3.69 -4.20
CA VAL A 90 12.05 -2.64 -4.60
C VAL A 90 12.59 -1.27 -4.19
N ARG A 91 12.69 -0.35 -5.15
CA ARG A 91 13.16 1.02 -4.92
C ARG A 91 12.40 1.69 -3.78
N THR A 92 13.14 2.11 -2.76
CA THR A 92 12.64 2.69 -1.51
C THR A 92 13.36 3.99 -1.24
N THR A 93 12.72 5.14 -1.46
CA THR A 93 13.40 6.44 -1.48
C THR A 93 13.31 7.20 -0.17
N TYR A 94 12.48 6.75 0.77
CA TYR A 94 12.17 7.49 1.99
C TYR A 94 11.62 8.90 1.72
N GLY A 95 11.15 9.14 0.50
CA GLY A 95 10.64 10.44 0.05
C GLY A 95 11.74 11.49 -0.15
N SER A 96 13.02 11.11 -0.16
CA SER A 96 14.15 12.04 -0.28
C SER A 96 14.92 11.88 -1.60
N ALA A 97 15.45 12.98 -2.11
CA ALA A 97 16.39 12.96 -3.23
C ALA A 97 17.70 12.23 -2.88
N LEU A 98 18.11 12.23 -1.60
CA LEU A 98 19.36 11.57 -1.16
C LEU A 98 19.32 10.04 -1.33
N THR A 99 18.13 9.47 -1.32
CA THR A 99 17.88 8.03 -1.41
C THR A 99 17.02 7.68 -2.62
N GLU A 100 16.92 8.56 -3.62
CA GLU A 100 16.10 8.38 -4.82
C GLU A 100 16.32 7.02 -5.51
N ARG A 101 17.58 6.55 -5.53
CA ARG A 101 18.01 5.29 -6.17
C ARG A 101 18.22 4.14 -5.19
N HIS A 102 17.85 4.31 -3.92
CA HIS A 102 18.06 3.27 -2.91
C HIS A 102 17.16 2.06 -3.18
N VAL A 103 17.76 0.87 -3.21
CA VAL A 103 17.07 -0.42 -3.36
C VAL A 103 17.56 -1.33 -2.21
N PRO A 104 16.73 -1.56 -1.19
CA PRO A 104 17.09 -2.44 -0.08
C PRO A 104 17.37 -3.87 -0.55
N THR A 105 18.31 -4.55 0.10
CA THR A 105 18.62 -5.97 -0.14
C THR A 105 17.85 -6.92 0.80
N THR A 106 17.20 -6.37 1.84
CA THR A 106 16.45 -7.14 2.83
C THR A 106 15.06 -6.55 3.04
N ASP A 107 14.10 -7.40 3.38
CA ASP A 107 12.76 -6.97 3.74
C ASP A 107 12.74 -6.47 5.18
N ALA A 108 12.00 -5.39 5.43
CA ALA A 108 11.58 -5.06 6.79
C ALA A 108 10.79 -6.22 7.41
N THR A 109 10.79 -6.34 8.75
CA THR A 109 10.05 -7.42 9.44
C THR A 109 8.56 -7.44 9.05
N VAL A 110 7.95 -6.26 8.89
CA VAL A 110 6.55 -6.15 8.49
C VAL A 110 6.32 -6.63 7.05
N VAL A 111 7.24 -6.35 6.14
CA VAL A 111 7.16 -6.79 4.73
C VAL A 111 7.31 -8.30 4.63
N HIS A 112 8.29 -8.87 5.33
CA HIS A 112 8.43 -10.31 5.41
C HIS A 112 7.14 -10.99 5.89
N ARG A 113 6.55 -10.49 6.99
CA ARG A 113 5.28 -11.02 7.53
C ARG A 113 4.11 -10.89 6.56
N LEU A 114 4.00 -9.78 5.84
CA LEU A 114 2.96 -9.57 4.82
C LEU A 114 3.11 -10.55 3.66
N LYS A 115 4.33 -10.72 3.14
CA LYS A 115 4.62 -11.71 2.07
C LYS A 115 4.31 -13.14 2.54
N SER A 116 4.73 -13.52 3.75
CA SER A 116 4.40 -14.83 4.34
C SER A 116 2.89 -15.02 4.57
N ALA A 117 2.16 -13.94 4.87
CA ALA A 117 0.71 -13.93 4.96
C ALA A 117 0.01 -13.95 3.59
N GLY A 118 0.76 -13.96 2.48
CA GLY A 118 0.27 -14.07 1.11
C GLY A 118 -0.22 -12.76 0.51
N ALA A 119 0.09 -11.60 1.11
CA ALA A 119 -0.29 -10.31 0.58
C ALA A 119 0.44 -10.02 -0.76
N VAL A 120 -0.28 -9.39 -1.68
CA VAL A 120 0.23 -8.92 -2.97
C VAL A 120 0.63 -7.46 -2.82
N LEU A 121 1.93 -7.15 -2.92
CA LEU A 121 2.42 -5.79 -2.74
C LEU A 121 2.41 -5.05 -4.09
N LEU A 122 1.57 -4.02 -4.20
CA LEU A 122 1.35 -3.24 -5.42
C LEU A 122 2.43 -2.16 -5.66
N GLY A 123 3.10 -1.73 -4.61
CA GLY A 123 4.12 -0.70 -4.71
C GLY A 123 4.35 0.09 -3.43
N LYS A 124 5.12 1.16 -3.57
CA LYS A 124 5.57 2.05 -2.51
C LYS A 124 4.80 3.36 -2.55
N ALA A 125 4.06 3.64 -1.50
CA ALA A 125 3.22 4.82 -1.35
C ALA A 125 4.06 6.04 -0.92
N ALA A 126 3.74 7.18 -1.55
CA ALA A 126 4.36 8.46 -1.30
C ALA A 126 4.20 8.92 0.15
N LEU A 127 5.16 9.72 0.58
CA LEU A 127 5.29 10.24 1.93
C LEU A 127 5.88 11.65 1.89
N HIS A 128 5.63 12.40 2.96
CA HIS A 128 6.45 13.56 3.29
C HIS A 128 7.89 13.09 3.54
N GLU A 129 8.87 13.82 3.03
CA GLU A 129 10.29 13.43 3.10
C GLU A 129 10.69 13.00 4.52
N TRP A 130 11.36 11.84 4.65
CA TRP A 130 11.77 11.22 5.92
C TRP A 130 10.65 10.99 6.92
N ALA A 131 9.40 11.00 6.46
CA ALA A 131 8.20 11.04 7.28
C ALA A 131 8.05 12.29 8.17
N PHE A 132 8.83 13.35 7.94
CA PHE A 132 8.87 14.57 8.76
C PHE A 132 7.96 15.67 8.23
N GLY A 133 6.64 15.43 8.28
CA GLY A 133 5.64 16.43 7.95
C GLY A 133 4.23 15.86 7.87
N VAL A 134 3.22 16.72 8.01
CA VAL A 134 1.82 16.31 8.17
C VAL A 134 0.93 16.63 6.97
N THR A 135 1.52 17.03 5.83
CA THR A 135 0.78 17.41 4.62
C THR A 135 0.98 16.45 3.44
N ASN A 136 2.09 15.70 3.42
CA ASN A 136 2.56 14.96 2.24
C ASN A 136 2.91 15.82 1.02
N ASP A 137 3.21 17.10 1.25
CA ASP A 137 3.96 17.89 0.27
C ASP A 137 5.40 17.38 0.19
N ASN A 138 5.94 17.24 -1.01
CA ASN A 138 7.27 16.68 -1.23
C ASN A 138 7.96 17.43 -2.39
N PRO A 139 9.07 18.15 -2.13
CA PRO A 139 9.71 18.99 -3.16
C PRO A 139 10.44 18.19 -4.24
N HIS A 140 10.67 16.89 -4.03
CA HIS A 140 11.45 16.04 -4.93
C HIS A 140 10.56 15.19 -5.83
N PHE A 141 9.48 14.66 -5.26
CA PHE A 141 8.55 13.75 -5.95
C PHE A 141 7.19 14.39 -6.25
N GLY A 142 6.99 15.64 -5.85
CA GLY A 142 5.72 16.36 -5.95
C GLY A 142 4.73 16.02 -4.82
N PRO A 143 3.72 16.87 -4.58
CA PRO A 143 2.74 16.65 -3.54
C PRO A 143 1.79 15.50 -3.89
N THR A 144 1.42 14.69 -2.89
CA THR A 144 0.24 13.83 -3.00
C THR A 144 -1.02 14.68 -2.85
N ARG A 145 -2.08 14.36 -3.60
CA ARG A 145 -3.39 15.05 -3.55
C ARG A 145 -4.45 14.21 -2.86
N ASN A 146 -5.42 14.88 -2.25
CA ASN A 146 -6.56 14.22 -1.62
C ASN A 146 -7.54 13.68 -2.69
N PRO A 147 -7.95 12.40 -2.63
CA PRO A 147 -8.90 11.84 -3.60
C PRO A 147 -10.28 12.49 -3.60
N TRP A 148 -10.68 13.12 -2.49
CA TRP A 148 -11.97 13.82 -2.37
C TRP A 148 -11.96 15.21 -3.00
N ASP A 149 -10.79 15.85 -3.06
CA ASP A 149 -10.57 17.17 -3.67
C ASP A 149 -9.07 17.30 -4.02
N PRO A 150 -8.69 17.18 -5.31
CA PRO A 150 -7.29 17.25 -5.72
C PRO A 150 -6.59 18.58 -5.44
N THR A 151 -7.32 19.63 -5.06
CA THR A 151 -6.73 20.91 -4.63
C THR A 151 -6.25 20.89 -3.18
N ARG A 152 -6.60 19.84 -2.42
CA ARG A 152 -6.32 19.69 -0.98
C ARG A 152 -5.22 18.67 -0.70
N ILE A 153 -4.66 18.79 0.51
CA ILE A 153 -3.69 17.82 1.04
C ILE A 153 -4.41 16.55 1.52
N PRO A 154 -3.78 15.37 1.38
CA PRO A 154 -4.28 14.12 1.94
C PRO A 154 -3.95 14.00 3.44
N GLY A 155 -3.16 14.92 4.01
CA GLY A 155 -2.51 14.74 5.31
C GLY A 155 -1.23 13.92 5.20
N GLY A 156 -0.44 13.83 6.25
CA GLY A 156 0.87 13.19 6.20
C GLY A 156 1.37 12.70 7.55
N SER A 157 2.48 11.99 7.59
CA SER A 157 3.36 11.69 6.44
C SER A 157 3.01 10.43 5.66
N SER A 158 1.93 9.70 5.99
CA SER A 158 1.44 8.58 5.17
C SER A 158 0.30 9.00 4.23
N GLY A 159 0.42 10.19 3.61
CA GLY A 159 -0.61 10.72 2.71
C GLY A 159 -0.84 9.85 1.50
N GLY A 160 0.23 9.35 0.86
CA GLY A 160 0.13 8.41 -0.25
C GLY A 160 -0.58 7.11 0.13
N SER A 161 -0.33 6.57 1.32
CA SER A 161 -1.00 5.36 1.80
C SER A 161 -2.51 5.55 1.94
N ALA A 162 -2.95 6.67 2.54
CA ALA A 162 -4.37 6.94 2.73
C ALA A 162 -5.07 7.32 1.42
N ALA A 163 -4.43 8.13 0.58
CA ALA A 163 -4.94 8.52 -0.73
C ALA A 163 -5.09 7.30 -1.65
N ALA A 164 -4.10 6.41 -1.68
CA ALA A 164 -4.16 5.16 -2.45
C ALA A 164 -5.33 4.28 -2.01
N LEU A 165 -5.52 4.11 -0.69
CA LEU A 165 -6.62 3.30 -0.16
C LEU A 165 -7.99 3.91 -0.50
N ALA A 166 -8.16 5.21 -0.27
CA ALA A 166 -9.41 5.93 -0.57
C ALA A 166 -9.74 5.96 -2.08
N ALA A 167 -8.72 5.86 -2.94
CA ALA A 167 -8.87 5.84 -4.39
C ALA A 167 -9.00 4.43 -5.00
N GLY A 168 -9.01 3.37 -4.20
CA GLY A 168 -9.07 1.99 -4.71
C GLY A 168 -7.79 1.53 -5.42
N MET A 169 -6.64 2.11 -5.08
CA MET A 169 -5.32 1.69 -5.58
C MET A 169 -4.72 0.52 -4.77
N GLY A 170 -5.52 -0.11 -3.92
CA GLY A 170 -5.14 -1.23 -3.06
C GLY A 170 -6.21 -1.42 -1.97
N ALA A 171 -6.42 -2.66 -1.54
CA ALA A 171 -7.43 -3.01 -0.53
C ALA A 171 -6.93 -2.80 0.91
N GLY A 172 -5.65 -2.49 1.08
CA GLY A 172 -5.05 -2.15 2.37
C GLY A 172 -3.72 -1.43 2.19
N SER A 173 -3.24 -0.80 3.25
CA SER A 173 -1.93 -0.13 3.26
C SER A 173 -1.26 -0.22 4.62
N VAL A 174 0.07 -0.20 4.65
CA VAL A 174 0.84 -0.02 5.88
C VAL A 174 1.59 1.32 5.84
N GLY A 175 1.30 2.17 6.82
CA GLY A 175 1.97 3.44 7.07
C GLY A 175 2.86 3.42 8.31
N THR A 176 3.38 4.59 8.68
CA THR A 176 4.12 4.80 9.94
C THR A 176 3.53 6.01 10.65
N ASP A 177 3.52 6.01 11.99
CA ASP A 177 2.90 7.06 12.81
C ASP A 177 3.80 7.38 14.00
N THR A 178 4.51 8.51 13.88
CA THR A 178 5.35 9.08 14.95
C THR A 178 4.54 10.12 15.74
N GLY A 179 3.89 11.05 15.04
CA GLY A 179 3.09 12.13 15.64
C GLY A 179 1.64 12.21 15.14
N GLY A 180 1.13 11.15 14.53
CA GLY A 180 -0.17 11.16 13.83
C GLY A 180 -0.10 10.74 12.37
N SER A 181 1.07 10.31 11.89
CA SER A 181 1.31 10.13 10.45
C SER A 181 0.49 9.03 9.77
N ILE A 182 -0.21 8.15 10.52
CA ILE A 182 -1.28 7.27 9.99
C ILE A 182 -2.65 7.93 10.20
N ARG A 183 -2.91 8.42 11.42
CA ARG A 183 -4.24 8.89 11.83
C ARG A 183 -4.68 10.18 11.12
N ILE A 184 -3.78 11.14 10.94
CA ILE A 184 -4.03 12.40 10.24
C ILE A 184 -4.47 12.14 8.80
N PRO A 185 -3.69 11.44 7.95
CA PRO A 185 -4.11 11.20 6.58
C PRO A 185 -5.32 10.29 6.48
N ALA A 186 -5.50 9.35 7.42
CA ALA A 186 -6.72 8.53 7.47
C ALA A 186 -7.98 9.39 7.68
N ALA A 187 -7.93 10.34 8.63
CA ALA A 187 -9.04 11.27 8.87
C ALA A 187 -9.33 12.16 7.65
N LEU A 188 -8.29 12.70 7.00
CA LEU A 188 -8.43 13.62 5.87
C LEU A 188 -8.85 12.92 4.56
N CYS A 189 -8.47 11.66 4.38
CA CYS A 189 -8.87 10.86 3.22
C CYS A 189 -10.10 9.97 3.47
N GLY A 190 -10.77 10.09 4.63
CA GLY A 190 -12.00 9.34 4.92
C GLY A 190 -11.81 7.82 4.99
N VAL A 191 -10.67 7.35 5.50
CA VAL A 191 -10.35 5.91 5.66
C VAL A 191 -10.03 5.57 7.12
N VAL A 192 -10.01 4.28 7.45
CA VAL A 192 -9.67 3.80 8.80
C VAL A 192 -8.16 3.66 8.93
N GLY A 193 -7.57 4.33 9.94
CA GLY A 193 -6.15 4.23 10.26
C GLY A 193 -5.91 3.86 11.73
N LEU A 194 -5.17 2.78 11.96
CA LEU A 194 -4.83 2.30 13.30
C LEU A 194 -3.35 2.55 13.60
N LYS A 195 -3.07 3.32 14.66
CA LYS A 195 -1.75 3.33 15.30
C LYS A 195 -1.77 2.34 16.47
N PRO A 196 -1.14 1.16 16.36
CA PRO A 196 -1.12 0.19 17.44
C PRO A 196 -0.29 0.69 18.64
N THR A 197 -0.36 -0.03 19.75
CA THR A 197 0.51 0.19 20.92
C THR A 197 1.98 0.20 20.49
N PHE A 198 2.78 1.10 21.07
CA PHE A 198 4.21 1.15 20.81
C PHE A 198 4.86 -0.22 21.11
N GLY A 199 5.77 -0.66 20.23
CA GLY A 199 6.42 -1.98 20.33
C GLY A 199 5.58 -3.17 19.85
N ARG A 200 4.29 -3.00 19.52
CA ARG A 200 3.43 -4.10 19.02
C ARG A 200 3.88 -4.62 17.65
N ILE A 201 4.36 -3.72 16.78
CA ILE A 201 4.88 -4.05 15.45
C ILE A 201 6.38 -3.72 15.44
N SER A 202 7.19 -4.64 14.93
CA SER A 202 8.64 -4.44 14.76
C SER A 202 8.92 -3.26 13.84
N ARG A 203 9.97 -2.50 14.16
CA ARG A 203 10.45 -1.36 13.36
C ARG A 203 11.71 -1.70 12.56
N ALA A 204 12.21 -2.94 12.63
CA ALA A 204 13.41 -3.32 11.87
C ALA A 204 13.13 -3.24 10.36
N GLY A 205 14.01 -2.54 9.64
CA GLY A 205 13.86 -2.20 8.21
C GLY A 205 12.88 -1.04 7.95
N VAL A 206 12.57 -0.22 8.95
CA VAL A 206 11.83 1.04 8.77
C VAL A 206 12.80 2.17 9.09
N TYR A 207 12.92 3.15 8.18
CA TYR A 207 13.81 4.28 8.41
C TYR A 207 13.38 5.05 9.68
N PRO A 208 14.30 5.30 10.63
CA PRO A 208 13.96 5.91 11.89
C PRO A 208 13.62 7.41 11.72
N LEU A 209 12.66 7.88 12.52
CA LEU A 209 12.31 9.28 12.69
C LEU A 209 12.25 9.60 14.18
#